data_AF-A0A146H896-F1
#
_entry.id   AF-A0A146H896-F1
#
_cell.length_a   1.000
_cell.length_b   1.000
_cell.length_c   1.000
_cell.angle_alpha   90.00
_cell.angle_beta   90.00
_cell.angle_gamma   90.00
#
_symmetry.space_group_name_H-M   'P 1'
#
loop_
_entity.id
_entity.type
_entity.pdbx_description
1 polymer ?
#
loop_
_entity_poly.entity_id
_entity_poly.type
_entity_poly.pdbx_seq_one_letter_code
_entity_poly.pdbx_strand_id
1 'polypeptide(L)'
;MDYVQNLDPSKLVLGLTALSFITSISGPSYNLPISLYGSIVAQSQESGNSDGQALQTFTALLGVSAVYDIVWMASNDQAWFMRILTIILLLAKIPTFLAFGLALRGSGSSFSGLNIRGGDLGGPTVWSMPGGFSANGYQNLDEEAPRSRPAAPAMPTAQPAPPQQPAATAAAAQPYQTV
;
A
#
# COMPACT_ATOMS: atom_id res chain seq x y z
N MET A 1 -18.54 -1.72 9.90
CA MET A 1 -17.83 -0.61 9.20
C MET A 1 -17.33 -1.07 7.83
N ASP A 2 -17.95 -2.11 7.25
CA ASP A 2 -17.36 -2.95 6.19
C ASP A 2 -17.79 -2.52 4.77
N TYR A 3 -18.82 -1.69 4.65
CA TYR A 3 -19.33 -1.23 3.35
C TYR A 3 -18.36 -0.32 2.59
N VAL A 4 -17.51 0.43 3.30
CA VAL A 4 -16.51 1.30 2.66
C VAL A 4 -15.32 0.48 2.13
N GLN A 5 -15.05 -0.70 2.71
CA GLN A 5 -13.98 -1.60 2.26
C GLN A 5 -14.37 -2.47 1.06
N ASN A 6 -15.67 -2.66 0.80
CA ASN A 6 -16.18 -3.43 -0.34
C ASN A 6 -16.45 -2.59 -1.60
N LEU A 7 -16.16 -1.28 -1.57
CA LEU A 7 -16.29 -0.43 -2.74
C LEU A 7 -15.09 -0.66 -3.67
N ASP A 8 -15.34 -1.39 -4.75
CA ASP A 8 -14.38 -1.62 -5.83
C ASP A 8 -14.06 -0.29 -6.54
N PRO A 9 -12.82 0.24 -6.40
CA PRO A 9 -12.42 1.53 -6.99
C PRO A 9 -12.56 1.55 -8.51
N SER A 10 -12.38 0.39 -9.17
CA SER A 10 -12.48 0.26 -10.62
C SER A 10 -13.90 0.52 -11.11
N LYS A 11 -14.91 0.03 -10.39
CA LYS A 11 -16.33 0.27 -10.72
C LYS A 11 -16.72 1.73 -10.52
N LEU A 12 -16.21 2.35 -9.46
CA LEU A 12 -16.44 3.78 -9.20
C LEU A 12 -15.90 4.64 -10.33
N VAL A 13 -14.67 4.37 -10.77
CA VAL A 13 -14.04 5.10 -11.88
C VAL A 13 -14.71 4.83 -13.21
N LEU A 14 -15.14 3.59 -13.48
CA LEU A 14 -15.90 3.26 -14.69
C LEU A 14 -17.22 4.03 -14.74
N GLY A 15 -17.95 4.08 -13.63
CA GLY A 15 -19.17 4.89 -13.50
C GLY A 15 -18.88 6.38 -13.72
N LEU A 16 -17.79 6.89 -13.12
CA LEU A 16 -17.35 8.27 -13.32
C LEU A 16 -17.03 8.58 -14.78
N THR A 17 -16.41 7.63 -15.48
CA THR A 17 -16.00 7.75 -16.89
C THR A 17 -17.21 7.77 -17.81
N ALA A 18 -18.16 6.84 -17.60
CA ALA A 18 -19.40 6.80 -18.36
C ALA A 18 -20.21 8.09 -18.17
N LEU A 19 -20.31 8.59 -16.94
CA LEU A 19 -21.03 9.82 -16.64
C LEU A 19 -20.30 11.06 -17.21
N SER A 20 -18.96 11.08 -17.16
CA SER A 20 -18.14 12.12 -17.79
C SER A 20 -18.24 12.12 -19.31
N PHE A 21 -18.40 10.95 -19.92
CA PHE A 21 -18.65 10.83 -21.36
C PHE A 21 -20.00 11.41 -21.76
N ILE A 22 -21.06 11.06 -21.04
CA ILE A 22 -22.41 11.61 -21.29
C ILE A 22 -22.40 13.13 -21.11
N THR A 23 -21.73 13.62 -20.07
CA THR A 23 -21.67 15.07 -19.78
C THR A 23 -20.72 15.83 -20.71
N SER A 24 -19.83 15.17 -21.47
CA SER A 24 -18.84 15.85 -22.33
C SER A 24 -19.44 16.71 -23.45
N ILE A 25 -20.70 16.46 -23.84
CA ILE A 25 -21.37 17.16 -24.94
C ILE A 25 -21.70 18.62 -24.60
N SER A 26 -22.07 18.90 -23.34
CA SER A 26 -22.46 20.26 -22.92
C SER A 26 -21.96 20.64 -21.52
N GLY A 27 -21.23 19.74 -20.88
CA GLY A 27 -20.64 19.90 -19.56
C GLY A 27 -19.15 20.24 -19.64
N PRO A 28 -18.46 20.17 -18.49
CA PRO A 28 -17.05 20.50 -18.42
C PRO A 28 -16.19 19.45 -19.13
N SER A 29 -15.53 19.84 -20.22
CA SER A 29 -14.76 18.94 -21.09
C SER A 29 -13.54 18.30 -20.41
N TYR A 30 -13.04 18.88 -19.32
CA TYR A 30 -11.92 18.33 -18.54
C TYR A 30 -12.30 17.08 -17.72
N ASN A 31 -13.58 16.83 -17.45
CA ASN A 31 -14.00 15.68 -16.63
C ASN A 31 -13.72 14.33 -17.32
N LEU A 32 -13.91 14.28 -18.64
CA LEU A 32 -13.65 13.09 -19.43
C LEU A 32 -12.17 12.64 -19.38
N PRO A 33 -11.17 13.46 -19.75
CA PRO A 33 -9.77 13.04 -19.73
C PRO A 33 -9.28 12.70 -18.32
N ILE A 34 -9.75 13.38 -17.27
CA ILE A 34 -9.42 13.04 -15.88
C ILE A 34 -9.99 11.67 -15.49
N SER A 35 -11.23 11.37 -15.87
CA SER A 35 -11.86 10.08 -15.57
C SER A 35 -11.20 8.94 -16.34
N LEU A 36 -10.84 9.17 -17.61
CA LEU A 36 -10.07 8.22 -18.42
C LEU A 36 -8.70 7.94 -17.81
N TYR A 37 -7.98 8.97 -17.35
CA TYR A 37 -6.73 8.79 -16.62
C TYR A 37 -6.95 7.94 -15.36
N GLY A 38 -8.01 8.20 -14.60
CA GLY A 38 -8.42 7.36 -13.48
C GLY A 38 -8.59 5.90 -13.84
N SER A 39 -9.16 5.58 -15.01
CA SER A 39 -9.40 4.20 -15.44
C SER A 39 -8.09 3.43 -15.68
N ILE A 40 -7.04 4.12 -16.13
CA ILE A 40 -5.70 3.56 -16.30
C ILE A 40 -5.09 3.31 -14.92
N VAL A 41 -5.19 4.29 -14.01
CA VAL A 41 -4.68 4.15 -12.64
C VAL A 41 -5.36 3.01 -11.89
N ALA A 42 -6.68 2.86 -12.03
CA ALA A 42 -7.44 1.77 -11.42
C ALA A 42 -6.98 0.39 -11.95
N GLN A 43 -6.74 0.27 -13.25
CA GLN A 43 -6.21 -0.97 -13.85
C GLN A 43 -4.79 -1.31 -13.34
N SER A 44 -3.94 -0.31 -13.17
CA SER A 44 -2.59 -0.52 -12.62
C SER A 44 -2.61 -1.00 -11.17
N GLN A 45 -3.58 -0.53 -10.35
CA GLN A 45 -3.77 -1.02 -8.98
C GLN A 45 -4.18 -2.49 -8.95
N GLU A 46 -5.13 -2.90 -9.79
CA GLU A 46 -5.58 -4.29 -9.89
C GLU A 46 -4.45 -5.23 -10.33
N SER A 47 -3.55 -4.74 -11.20
CA SER A 47 -2.42 -5.51 -11.72
C SER A 47 -1.25 -5.65 -10.73
N GLY A 48 -1.35 -5.07 -9.53
CA GLY A 48 -0.26 -5.05 -8.53
C GLY A 48 0.87 -4.04 -8.82
N ASN A 49 0.84 -3.35 -9.97
CA ASN A 49 1.80 -2.32 -10.37
C ASN A 49 1.35 -0.93 -9.88
N SER A 50 1.20 -0.81 -8.56
CA SER A 50 0.66 0.39 -7.94
C SER A 50 1.65 1.56 -7.95
N ASP A 51 1.60 2.39 -8.99
CA ASP A 51 2.36 3.64 -9.04
C ASP A 51 1.75 4.69 -8.10
N GLY A 52 2.35 4.85 -6.91
CA GLY A 52 1.91 5.81 -5.90
C GLY A 52 1.82 7.26 -6.41
N GLN A 53 2.73 7.65 -7.32
CA GLN A 53 2.70 8.97 -7.97
C GLN A 53 1.48 9.16 -8.87
N ALA A 54 1.09 8.14 -9.64
CA ALA A 54 -0.08 8.20 -10.52
C ALA A 54 -1.37 8.29 -9.70
N LEU A 55 -1.44 7.51 -8.62
CA LEU A 55 -2.54 7.53 -7.66
C LEU A 55 -2.67 8.92 -7.00
N GLN A 56 -1.55 9.52 -6.61
CA GLN A 56 -1.50 10.85 -6.00
C GLN A 56 -1.95 11.92 -6.99
N THR A 57 -1.44 11.85 -8.22
CA THR A 57 -1.79 12.78 -9.30
C THR A 57 -3.27 12.69 -9.63
N PHE A 58 -3.81 11.48 -9.76
CA PHE A 58 -5.23 11.28 -10.02
C PHE A 58 -6.10 11.84 -8.89
N THR A 59 -5.76 11.54 -7.64
CA THR A 59 -6.53 12.01 -6.47
C THR A 59 -6.50 13.53 -6.37
N ALA A 60 -5.34 14.15 -6.63
CA ALA A 60 -5.21 15.60 -6.68
C ALA A 60 -6.05 16.22 -7.81
N LEU A 61 -5.94 15.69 -9.02
CA LEU A 61 -6.74 16.13 -10.18
C LEU A 61 -8.24 15.97 -9.92
N LEU A 62 -8.65 14.85 -9.32
CA LEU A 62 -10.04 14.60 -8.96
C LEU A 62 -10.55 15.63 -7.95
N GLY A 63 -9.78 15.92 -6.90
CA GLY A 63 -10.11 16.94 -5.90
C GLY A 63 -10.22 18.34 -6.50
N VAL A 64 -9.24 18.77 -7.30
CA VAL A 64 -9.27 20.07 -7.99
C VAL A 64 -10.45 20.15 -8.97
N SER A 65 -10.72 19.07 -9.71
CA SER A 65 -11.84 19.03 -10.65
C SER A 65 -13.20 19.14 -9.96
N ALA A 66 -13.35 18.64 -8.72
CA ALA A 66 -14.58 18.78 -7.96
C ALA A 66 -14.85 20.25 -7.59
N VAL A 67 -13.80 20.99 -7.20
CA VAL A 67 -13.91 22.45 -6.95
C VAL A 67 -14.27 23.18 -8.25
N TYR A 68 -13.61 22.83 -9.36
CA TYR A 68 -13.86 23.47 -10.64
C TYR A 68 -15.26 23.19 -11.18
N ASP A 69 -15.82 22.00 -10.94
CA ASP A 69 -17.22 21.69 -11.28
C ASP A 69 -18.20 22.63 -10.57
N ILE A 70 -17.96 22.96 -9.29
CA ILE A 70 -18.81 23.90 -8.53
C ILE A 70 -18.74 25.29 -9.14
N VAL A 71 -17.52 25.78 -9.44
CA VAL A 71 -17.31 27.09 -10.07
C VAL A 71 -17.96 27.15 -11.45
N TRP A 72 -17.80 26.09 -12.24
CA TRP A 72 -18.38 25.99 -13.58
C TRP A 72 -19.91 25.97 -13.53
N MET A 73 -20.52 25.18 -12.63
CA MET A 73 -21.97 25.18 -12.43
C MET A 73 -22.53 26.53 -11.96
N ALA A 74 -21.75 27.32 -11.21
CA ALA A 74 -22.15 28.66 -10.79
C ALA A 74 -22.06 29.70 -11.92
N SER A 75 -21.20 29.46 -12.92
CA SER A 75 -20.89 30.42 -13.98
C SER A 75 -21.65 30.15 -15.29
N ASN A 76 -22.08 28.90 -15.52
CA ASN A 76 -22.69 28.48 -16.77
C ASN A 76 -24.17 28.13 -16.56
N ASP A 77 -25.03 28.79 -17.34
CA ASP A 77 -26.45 28.45 -17.43
C ASP A 77 -26.63 27.18 -18.28
N GLN A 78 -27.33 26.19 -17.74
CA GLN A 78 -27.43 24.85 -18.31
C GLN A 78 -28.88 24.38 -18.24
N ALA A 79 -29.27 23.54 -19.20
CA ALA A 79 -30.52 22.80 -19.09
C ALA A 79 -30.54 22.01 -17.75
N TRP A 80 -31.69 22.03 -17.07
CA TRP A 80 -31.86 21.42 -15.75
C TRP A 80 -31.40 19.95 -15.71
N PHE A 81 -31.60 19.21 -16.81
CA PHE A 81 -31.14 17.82 -16.94
C PHE A 81 -29.61 17.69 -16.87
N MET A 82 -28.87 18.56 -17.58
CA MET A 82 -27.40 18.56 -17.53
C MET A 82 -26.89 19.00 -16.15
N ARG A 83 -27.61 19.90 -15.49
CA ARG A 83 -27.32 20.29 -14.11
C ARG A 83 -27.47 19.14 -13.12
N ILE A 84 -28.49 18.29 -13.30
CA ILE A 84 -28.64 17.08 -12.47
C ILE A 84 -27.50 16.09 -12.73
N LEU A 85 -27.15 15.84 -13.98
CA LEU A 85 -26.04 14.93 -14.31
C LEU A 85 -24.70 15.40 -13.73
N THR A 86 -24.42 16.70 -13.77
CA THR A 86 -23.21 17.28 -13.18
C THR A 86 -23.23 17.22 -11.65
N ILE A 87 -24.40 17.38 -10.99
CA ILE A 87 -24.54 17.14 -9.55
C ILE A 87 -24.30 15.67 -9.19
N ILE A 88 -24.86 14.73 -9.94
CA ILE A 88 -24.61 13.29 -9.73
C ILE A 88 -23.12 12.99 -9.91
N LEU A 89 -22.47 13.60 -10.90
CA LEU A 89 -21.04 13.46 -11.15
C LEU A 89 -20.22 14.01 -9.97
N LEU A 90 -20.58 15.18 -9.43
CA LEU A 90 -19.95 15.75 -8.25
C LEU A 90 -20.12 14.84 -7.02
N LEU A 91 -21.31 14.27 -6.81
CA LEU A 91 -21.56 13.34 -5.71
C LEU A 91 -20.78 12.04 -5.87
N ALA A 92 -20.63 11.54 -7.09
CA ALA A 92 -19.84 10.34 -7.39
C ALA A 92 -18.32 10.57 -7.17
N LYS A 93 -17.82 11.81 -7.32
CA LYS A 93 -16.41 12.14 -7.03
C LYS A 93 -16.05 11.96 -5.56
N ILE A 94 -16.98 12.14 -4.62
CA ILE A 94 -16.71 12.02 -3.17
C ILE A 94 -16.27 10.60 -2.77
N PRO A 95 -17.06 9.53 -3.01
CA PRO A 95 -16.62 8.18 -2.68
C PRO A 95 -15.40 7.75 -3.50
N THR A 96 -15.25 8.20 -4.74
CA THR A 96 -14.04 7.95 -5.53
C THR A 96 -12.81 8.61 -4.87
N PHE A 97 -12.90 9.87 -4.48
CA PHE A 97 -11.82 10.57 -3.80
C PHE A 97 -11.44 9.88 -2.49
N LEU A 98 -12.41 9.43 -1.71
CA LEU A 98 -12.16 8.70 -0.47
C LEU A 98 -11.53 7.32 -0.73
N ALA A 99 -12.01 6.56 -1.70
CA ALA A 99 -11.46 5.24 -2.04
C ALA A 99 -9.99 5.35 -2.47
N PHE A 100 -9.69 6.29 -3.37
CA PHE A 100 -8.33 6.53 -3.86
C PHE A 100 -7.43 7.20 -2.80
N GLY A 101 -7.99 8.06 -1.94
CA GLY A 101 -7.29 8.65 -0.80
C GLY A 101 -6.91 7.61 0.26
N LEU A 102 -7.79 6.63 0.52
CA LEU A 102 -7.48 5.50 1.40
C LEU A 102 -6.40 4.59 0.80
N ALA A 103 -6.48 4.32 -0.51
CA ALA A 103 -5.44 3.57 -1.22
C ALA A 103 -4.08 4.29 -1.18
N LEU A 104 -4.05 5.63 -1.31
CA LEU A 104 -2.84 6.44 -1.14
C LEU A 104 -2.23 6.33 0.24
N ARG A 105 -3.07 6.33 1.27
CA ARG A 105 -2.61 6.15 2.65
C ARG A 105 -2.00 4.76 2.84
N GLY A 106 -2.59 3.72 2.24
CA GLY A 106 -2.09 2.36 2.28
C GLY A 106 -0.77 2.16 1.53
N SER A 107 -0.54 2.90 0.44
CA SER A 107 0.67 2.80 -0.38
C SER A 107 1.88 3.55 0.19
N GLY A 108 1.74 4.23 1.33
CA GLY A 108 2.82 5.03 1.94
C GLY A 108 3.23 6.27 1.13
N SER A 109 2.55 6.53 0.00
CA SER A 109 2.80 7.65 -0.88
C SER A 109 2.15 8.91 -0.30
N SER A 110 2.85 9.54 0.64
CA SER A 110 2.51 10.88 1.09
C SER A 110 2.77 11.88 -0.04
N PHE A 111 2.05 13.00 -0.07
CA PHE A 111 2.33 14.11 -1.00
C PHE A 111 3.74 14.65 -0.75
N SER A 112 4.74 13.99 -1.32
CA SER A 112 6.18 14.13 -1.01
C SER A 112 6.70 15.56 -1.23
N GLY A 113 6.03 16.34 -2.09
CA GLY A 113 6.35 17.74 -2.36
C GLY A 113 5.67 18.77 -1.44
N LEU A 114 4.72 18.37 -0.59
CA LEU A 114 3.98 19.31 0.28
C LEU A 114 4.44 19.30 1.74
N ASN A 115 5.41 18.46 2.13
CA ASN A 115 5.82 18.27 3.55
C ASN A 115 4.68 18.01 4.55
N ILE A 116 3.45 17.79 4.08
CA ILE A 116 2.33 17.31 4.88
C ILE A 116 2.51 15.80 5.03
N ARG A 117 3.51 15.40 5.83
CA ARG A 117 3.59 14.05 6.36
C ARG A 117 2.43 13.91 7.34
N GLY A 118 1.41 13.15 6.98
CA GLY A 118 0.37 12.68 7.91
C GLY A 118 0.90 11.71 8.99
N GLY A 119 2.20 11.73 9.27
CA GLY A 119 2.90 10.84 10.20
C GLY A 119 3.07 11.41 11.62
N ASP A 120 2.80 12.70 11.83
CA ASP A 120 3.08 13.33 13.13
C ASP A 120 1.89 13.31 14.11
N LEU A 121 0.72 12.83 13.68
CA LEU A 121 -0.51 12.71 14.50
C LEU A 121 -0.89 11.25 14.83
N GLY A 122 -0.04 10.29 14.47
CA GLY A 122 -0.37 8.86 14.52
C GLY A 122 0.69 7.95 15.13
N GLY A 123 1.64 8.48 15.92
CA GLY A 123 2.65 7.69 16.60
C GLY A 123 3.60 6.91 15.66
N PRO A 124 4.74 6.41 16.18
CA PRO A 124 5.59 5.51 15.43
C PRO A 124 4.80 4.22 15.18
N THR A 125 4.21 4.07 14.00
CA THR A 125 3.65 2.77 13.59
C THR A 125 4.79 1.77 13.56
N VAL A 126 4.72 0.88 14.53
CA VAL A 126 5.53 -0.30 14.84
C VAL A 126 5.56 -1.23 13.62
N TRP A 127 6.33 -0.85 12.61
CA TRP A 127 7.11 -1.80 11.83
C TRP A 127 8.58 -1.64 12.21
N SER A 128 8.85 -1.54 13.52
CA SER A 128 10.15 -1.92 14.06
C SER A 128 10.30 -3.42 13.79
N MET A 129 11.08 -3.74 12.76
CA MET A 129 11.56 -5.08 12.47
C MET A 129 12.08 -5.71 13.77
N PRO A 130 11.63 -6.92 14.16
CA PRO A 130 12.29 -7.69 15.20
C PRO A 130 13.59 -8.23 14.60
N GLY A 131 14.65 -7.43 14.69
CA GLY A 131 15.91 -7.79 14.04
C GLY A 131 17.00 -6.76 14.31
N GLY A 132 17.60 -6.85 15.50
CA GLY A 132 19.00 -6.51 15.70
C GLY A 132 19.33 -5.02 15.81
N PHE A 133 19.58 -4.59 17.04
CA PHE A 133 20.49 -3.49 17.32
C PHE A 133 21.85 -3.77 16.65
N SER A 134 22.13 -3.18 15.50
CA SER A 134 23.51 -2.90 15.10
C SER A 134 23.98 -1.69 15.89
N ALA A 135 24.26 -1.92 17.18
CA ALA A 135 25.20 -1.11 17.91
C ALA A 135 26.58 -1.40 17.31
N ASN A 136 26.96 -0.64 16.28
CA ASN A 136 28.33 -0.23 15.99
C ASN A 136 28.29 0.71 14.78
N GLY A 137 28.40 2.00 15.10
CA GLY A 137 28.54 3.05 14.12
C GLY A 137 29.87 2.96 13.36
N TYR A 138 29.88 3.67 12.23
CA TYR A 138 31.03 3.99 11.39
C TYR A 138 31.64 2.81 10.64
N GLN A 139 31.15 2.58 9.42
CA GLN A 139 31.98 2.08 8.34
C GLN A 139 31.79 2.98 7.12
N ASN A 140 32.65 4.00 7.03
CA ASN A 140 32.87 4.78 5.81
C ASN A 140 34.18 4.32 5.17
N LEU A 141 34.25 4.51 3.85
CA LEU A 141 35.45 4.70 3.03
C LEU A 141 36.39 3.49 2.90
N ASP A 142 36.21 2.72 1.83
CA ASP A 142 37.14 2.74 0.68
C ASP A 142 36.88 1.57 -0.29
N GLU A 143 36.80 1.90 -1.58
CA GLU A 143 37.38 1.22 -2.74
C GLU A 143 37.60 -0.32 -2.71
N GLU A 144 36.91 -1.05 -3.61
CA GLU A 144 37.50 -1.74 -4.78
C GLU A 144 36.49 -2.79 -5.35
N ALA A 145 36.39 -2.83 -6.69
CA ALA A 145 35.46 -3.63 -7.48
C ALA A 145 35.61 -5.18 -7.33
N PRO A 146 34.63 -5.99 -7.78
CA PRO A 146 34.47 -7.38 -7.33
C PRO A 146 35.45 -8.33 -8.02
N ARG A 147 36.18 -9.12 -7.24
CA ARG A 147 36.88 -10.32 -7.71
C ARG A 147 36.26 -11.57 -7.07
N SER A 148 35.67 -12.39 -7.92
CA SER A 148 35.22 -13.75 -7.65
C SER A 148 36.34 -14.58 -7.02
N ARG A 149 36.10 -15.11 -5.81
CA ARG A 149 36.98 -16.09 -5.17
C ARG A 149 36.21 -17.41 -4.95
N PRO A 150 36.79 -18.58 -5.29
CA PRO A 150 36.13 -19.87 -5.11
C PRO A 150 35.94 -20.19 -3.63
N ALA A 151 34.83 -20.87 -3.30
CA ALA A 151 34.53 -21.36 -1.95
C ALA A 151 35.64 -22.32 -1.46
N ALA A 152 36.15 -22.06 -0.26
CA ALA A 152 37.05 -22.97 0.44
C ALA A 152 36.26 -24.14 1.08
N PRO A 153 36.83 -25.35 1.18
CA PRO A 153 36.16 -26.51 1.72
C PRO A 153 35.91 -26.39 3.24
N ALA A 154 34.74 -26.83 3.67
CA ALA A 154 34.33 -26.84 5.08
C ALA A 154 35.21 -27.79 5.91
N MET A 155 35.74 -27.29 7.03
CA MET A 155 36.43 -28.10 8.04
C MET A 155 35.41 -28.77 8.98
N PRO A 156 35.69 -29.99 9.49
CA PRO A 156 34.79 -30.68 10.41
C PRO A 156 34.81 -30.03 11.80
N THR A 157 33.64 -29.64 12.30
CA THR A 157 33.47 -29.20 13.69
C THR A 157 33.60 -30.37 14.66
N ALA A 158 34.40 -30.17 15.69
CA ALA A 158 34.77 -31.12 16.73
C ALA A 158 33.57 -31.58 17.60
N GLN A 159 33.66 -32.85 18.01
CA GLN A 159 32.70 -33.59 18.81
C GLN A 159 32.84 -33.27 20.32
N PRO A 160 31.77 -32.94 21.06
CA PRO A 160 31.84 -32.75 22.51
C PRO A 160 31.91 -34.09 23.28
N ALA A 161 32.75 -34.12 24.32
CA ALA A 161 32.99 -35.27 25.20
C ALA A 161 31.84 -35.53 26.21
N PRO A 162 31.65 -36.79 26.66
CA PRO A 162 30.60 -37.17 27.61
C PRO A 162 30.98 -36.89 29.08
N PRO A 163 30.03 -36.49 29.95
CA PRO A 163 30.25 -36.42 31.39
C PRO A 163 30.19 -37.80 32.07
N GLN A 164 31.16 -38.06 32.96
CA GLN A 164 31.30 -39.27 33.77
C GLN A 164 30.32 -39.31 34.96
N GLN A 165 29.92 -40.54 35.28
CA GLN A 165 28.98 -40.95 36.33
C GLN A 165 29.74 -41.31 37.63
N PRO A 166 29.23 -40.97 38.82
CA PRO A 166 29.62 -41.65 40.06
C PRO A 166 28.66 -42.80 40.41
N ALA A 167 29.25 -43.92 40.82
CA ALA A 167 28.60 -45.18 41.17
C ALA A 167 28.05 -45.21 42.61
N ALA A 168 26.98 -45.99 42.83
CA ALA A 168 26.67 -46.62 44.10
C ALA A 168 26.06 -48.01 43.86
N THR A 169 26.39 -48.93 44.77
CA THR A 169 26.56 -50.37 44.53
C THR A 169 25.47 -51.21 45.20
N ALA A 170 25.12 -52.32 44.54
CA ALA A 170 24.80 -53.66 45.07
C ALA A 170 23.41 -54.07 45.62
N ALA A 171 23.07 -55.29 45.16
CA ALA A 171 22.29 -56.40 45.76
C ALA A 171 20.76 -56.40 45.58
N ALA A 172 20.05 -57.51 45.31
CA ALA A 172 20.30 -58.87 44.82
C ALA A 172 18.92 -59.57 44.73
N ALA A 173 18.81 -60.60 43.86
CA ALA A 173 17.88 -61.75 43.91
C ALA A 173 16.39 -61.64 43.46
N GLN A 174 16.08 -62.49 42.46
CA GLN A 174 14.80 -63.04 41.92
C GLN A 174 13.96 -63.77 43.02
N PRO A 175 12.69 -64.27 42.84
CA PRO A 175 12.11 -64.92 41.63
C PRO A 175 10.56 -64.87 41.37
N TYR A 176 10.18 -65.47 40.23
CA TYR A 176 8.89 -65.95 39.65
C TYR A 176 7.58 -66.03 40.50
N GLN A 177 6.42 -65.74 39.88
CA GLN A 177 5.31 -66.72 39.72
C GLN A 177 4.20 -66.31 38.71
N THR A 178 3.69 -67.35 38.04
CA THR A 178 2.57 -67.50 37.10
C THR A 178 1.17 -67.29 37.70
N VAL A 179 0.19 -66.88 36.88
CA VAL A 179 -1.06 -67.63 36.56
C VAL A 179 -1.51 -67.24 35.14
#